data_AF-A0A7C1C5W8-F1
#
_entry.id   AF-A0A7C1C5W8-F1
#
_cell.length_a   1.000
_cell.length_b   1.000
_cell.length_c   1.000
_cell.angle_alpha   90.00
_cell.angle_beta   90.00
_cell.angle_gamma   90.00
#
_symmetry.space_group_name_H-M   'P 1'
#
loop_
_entity.id
_entity.type
_entity.pdbx_description
1 polymer ?
#
loop_
_entity_poly.entity_id
_entity_poly.type
_entity_poly.pdbx_seq_one_letter_code
_entity_poly.pdbx_strand_id
1 'polypeptide(L)'
;MKKIFGPDGVLAGHLGGYEPRPGQQQMAAAVATALGGSDEISFTEPDQAVCLVVEAETGLGKTLAYLVPAVLSGRKVVVSTNTRNLQDQILKHEIPFIRKYIEPQLRALCVKGRQNYLCLYRWHQYRAAGQPALVADQAADRIDGWLKKTTFADRAELTWLPGASPLWRKICCLPHFCLGGDCPDGAA
;
A
#
# COMPACT_ATOMS: atom_id res chain seq x y z
N MET A 1 22.25 2.24 -9.78
CA MET A 1 21.99 1.19 -8.77
C MET A 1 23.11 1.01 -7.74
N LYS A 2 24.41 0.99 -8.11
CA LYS A 2 25.52 0.85 -7.14
C LYS A 2 25.52 1.88 -6.00
N LYS A 3 25.18 3.15 -6.27
CA LYS A 3 25.09 4.20 -5.23
C LYS A 3 24.00 3.95 -4.15
N ILE A 4 23.04 3.06 -4.41
CA ILE A 4 21.95 2.78 -3.47
C ILE A 4 22.18 1.43 -2.78
N PHE A 5 22.43 0.38 -3.56
CA PHE A 5 22.52 -1.00 -3.10
C PHE A 5 23.97 -1.50 -2.91
N GLY A 6 24.97 -0.63 -3.11
CA GLY A 6 26.39 -0.95 -2.93
C GLY A 6 26.82 -1.00 -1.45
N PRO A 7 28.07 -1.43 -1.19
CA PRO A 7 28.65 -1.47 0.15
C PRO A 7 28.67 -0.11 0.86
N ASP A 8 28.89 0.97 0.11
CA ASP A 8 28.85 2.34 0.64
C ASP A 8 27.58 3.09 0.15
N GLY A 9 26.54 2.33 -0.20
CA GLY A 9 25.31 2.87 -0.75
C GLY A 9 24.36 3.42 0.31
N VAL A 10 23.30 4.09 -0.15
CA VAL A 10 22.21 4.62 0.72
C VAL A 10 21.65 3.55 1.68
N LEU A 11 21.50 2.30 1.22
CA LEU A 11 21.01 1.22 2.08
C LEU A 11 21.98 0.88 3.20
N ALA A 12 23.29 0.82 2.91
CA ALA A 12 24.31 0.51 3.91
C ALA A 12 24.40 1.58 5.01
N GLY A 13 24.22 2.85 4.66
CA GLY A 13 24.29 3.96 5.62
C GLY A 13 23.06 4.09 6.53
N HIS A 14 21.91 3.52 6.16
CA HIS A 14 20.63 3.83 6.82
C HIS A 14 19.78 2.62 7.20
N LEU A 15 20.09 1.42 6.69
CA LEU A 15 19.40 0.19 7.05
C LEU A 15 20.33 -0.66 7.92
N GLY A 16 20.01 -0.74 9.22
CA GLY A 16 20.79 -1.50 10.18
C GLY A 16 20.90 -2.97 9.78
N GLY A 17 22.11 -3.52 9.79
CA GLY A 17 22.37 -4.90 9.37
C GLY A 17 22.25 -5.13 7.86
N TYR A 18 22.29 -4.08 7.04
CA TYR A 18 22.34 -4.22 5.59
C TYR A 18 23.64 -4.90 5.15
N GLU A 19 23.48 -5.92 4.34
CA GLU A 19 24.58 -6.57 3.63
C GLU A 19 24.34 -6.42 2.12
N PRO A 20 25.32 -5.90 1.35
CA PRO A 20 25.20 -5.79 -0.09
C PRO A 20 25.08 -7.17 -0.74
N ARG A 21 24.03 -7.36 -1.53
CA ARG A 21 23.78 -8.63 -2.23
C ARG A 21 23.82 -8.42 -3.73
N PRO A 22 24.69 -9.11 -4.48
CA PRO A 22 24.76 -9.00 -5.93
C PRO A 22 23.41 -9.22 -6.62
N GLY A 23 22.64 -10.23 -6.19
CA GLY A 23 21.31 -10.51 -6.76
C GLY A 23 20.30 -9.37 -6.55
N GLN A 24 20.37 -8.64 -5.42
CA GLN A 24 19.53 -7.48 -5.18
C GLN A 24 19.87 -6.34 -6.15
N GLN A 25 21.16 -6.11 -6.39
CA GLN A 25 21.64 -5.10 -7.33
C GLN A 25 21.27 -5.44 -8.77
N GLN A 26 21.43 -6.72 -9.15
CA GLN A 26 21.08 -7.22 -10.48
C GLN A 26 19.58 -7.08 -10.75
N MET A 27 18.73 -7.50 -9.81
CA MET A 27 17.28 -7.31 -9.91
C MET A 27 16.91 -5.84 -10.05
N ALA A 28 17.50 -4.95 -9.23
CA ALA A 28 17.21 -3.52 -9.30
C ALA A 28 17.64 -2.89 -10.64
N ALA A 29 18.78 -3.32 -11.19
CA ALA A 29 19.24 -2.87 -12.49
C ALA A 29 18.31 -3.36 -13.61
N ALA A 30 17.91 -4.64 -13.59
CA ALA A 30 16.99 -5.20 -14.57
C ALA A 30 15.63 -4.48 -14.56
N VAL A 31 15.08 -4.20 -13.38
CA VAL A 31 13.82 -3.43 -13.25
C VAL A 31 14.00 -2.00 -13.76
N ALA A 32 15.12 -1.34 -13.48
CA ALA A 32 15.39 0.00 -14.01
C ALA A 32 15.40 0.02 -15.53
N THR A 33 16.12 -0.91 -16.16
CA THR A 33 16.14 -1.07 -17.62
C THR A 33 14.75 -1.33 -18.19
N ALA A 34 13.97 -2.24 -17.58
CA ALA A 34 12.61 -2.55 -18.03
C ALA A 34 11.65 -1.36 -17.95
N LEU A 35 11.87 -0.43 -17.01
CA LEU A 35 11.09 0.80 -16.87
C LEU A 35 11.61 1.96 -17.74
N GLY A 36 12.61 1.72 -18.60
CA GLY A 36 13.20 2.72 -19.49
C GLY A 36 14.19 3.66 -18.78
N GLY A 37 14.72 3.25 -17.63
CA GLY A 37 15.75 3.97 -16.89
C GLY A 37 17.16 3.58 -17.33
N SER A 38 17.54 3.96 -18.54
CA SER A 38 18.95 4.13 -18.91
C SER A 38 19.07 5.16 -20.03
N ASP A 39 19.94 6.16 -19.82
CA ASP A 39 20.39 7.13 -20.83
C ASP A 39 21.11 6.48 -22.03
N GLU A 40 21.22 5.16 -22.08
CA GLU A 40 21.79 4.42 -23.20
C GLU A 40 20.90 3.24 -23.57
N ILE A 41 20.54 3.24 -24.86
CA ILE A 41 20.12 2.11 -25.69
C ILE A 41 18.73 1.53 -25.38
N SER A 42 17.71 2.11 -26.03
CA SER A 42 16.54 1.34 -26.46
C SER A 42 16.87 0.69 -27.80
N PHE A 43 17.06 -0.64 -27.81
CA PHE A 43 16.90 -1.46 -29.03
C PHE A 43 15.45 -1.87 -29.26
N THR A 44 14.54 -1.32 -28.47
CA THR A 44 13.11 -1.57 -28.57
C THR A 44 12.44 -0.43 -29.33
N GLU A 45 11.71 -0.81 -30.38
CA GLU A 45 10.72 0.03 -31.06
C GLU A 45 9.85 0.75 -30.01
N PRO A 46 9.45 2.02 -30.23
CA PRO A 46 8.70 2.85 -29.28
C PRO A 46 7.42 2.24 -28.69
N ASP A 47 6.88 1.19 -29.33
CA ASP A 47 5.61 0.54 -28.99
C ASP A 47 5.74 -0.85 -28.33
N GLN A 48 6.95 -1.33 -28.02
CA GLN A 48 7.09 -2.68 -27.45
C GLN A 48 7.01 -2.69 -25.92
N ALA A 49 5.96 -3.32 -25.39
CA ALA A 49 5.85 -3.60 -23.96
C ALA A 49 6.94 -4.58 -23.51
N VAL A 50 7.72 -4.20 -22.49
CA VAL A 50 8.75 -5.05 -21.89
C VAL A 50 8.15 -5.87 -20.73
N CYS A 51 8.35 -7.18 -20.77
CA CYS A 51 8.00 -8.09 -19.67
C CYS A 51 9.29 -8.64 -19.05
N LEU A 52 9.53 -8.32 -17.77
CA LEU A 52 10.65 -8.85 -16.99
C LEU A 52 10.14 -9.86 -15.97
N VAL A 53 10.68 -11.07 -16.02
CA VAL A 53 10.44 -12.12 -15.01
C VAL A 53 11.71 -12.30 -14.19
N VAL A 54 11.60 -12.21 -12.87
CA VAL A 54 12.72 -12.38 -11.94
C VAL A 54 12.33 -13.42 -10.90
N GLU A 55 13.15 -14.47 -10.78
CA GLU A 55 13.10 -15.38 -9.64
C GLU A 55 14.07 -14.89 -8.56
N ALA A 56 13.58 -14.75 -7.33
CA ALA A 56 14.35 -14.22 -6.22
C ALA A 56 14.00 -14.95 -4.93
N GLU A 57 15.02 -15.42 -4.23
CA GLU A 57 14.89 -16.11 -2.95
C GLU A 57 14.34 -15.19 -1.85
N THR A 58 13.78 -15.79 -0.80
CA THR A 58 13.37 -15.04 0.38
C THR A 58 14.59 -14.41 1.05
N GLY A 59 14.42 -13.19 1.57
CA GLY A 59 15.51 -12.47 2.22
C GLY A 59 16.40 -11.66 1.27
N LEU A 60 16.35 -11.83 -0.06
CA LEU A 60 17.17 -11.07 -1.02
C LEU A 60 17.02 -9.53 -0.91
N GLY A 61 15.93 -9.05 -0.31
CA GLY A 61 15.57 -7.64 -0.31
C GLY A 61 14.84 -7.22 -1.59
N LYS A 62 14.06 -8.16 -2.16
CA LYS A 62 13.26 -8.00 -3.39
C LYS A 62 12.39 -6.75 -3.41
N THR A 63 11.80 -6.39 -2.28
CA THR A 63 10.89 -5.24 -2.16
C THR A 63 11.59 -3.94 -2.52
N LEU A 64 12.72 -3.63 -1.90
CA LEU A 64 13.50 -2.44 -2.25
C LEU A 64 14.08 -2.55 -3.67
N ALA A 65 14.46 -3.77 -4.10
CA ALA A 65 15.03 -3.99 -5.42
C ALA A 65 14.07 -3.58 -6.56
N TYR A 66 12.76 -3.82 -6.45
CA TYR A 66 11.81 -3.31 -7.45
C TYR A 66 11.28 -1.89 -7.13
N LEU A 67 11.16 -1.51 -5.85
CA LEU A 67 10.57 -0.20 -5.50
C LEU A 67 11.49 0.96 -5.83
N VAL A 68 12.78 0.86 -5.53
CA VAL A 68 13.73 1.95 -5.77
C VAL A 68 13.79 2.36 -7.25
N PRO A 69 14.05 1.44 -8.21
CA PRO A 69 14.05 1.81 -9.62
C PRO A 69 12.66 2.25 -10.11
N ALA A 70 11.57 1.68 -9.58
CA ALA A 70 10.22 2.13 -9.88
C ALA A 70 9.99 3.60 -9.50
N VAL A 71 10.41 4.00 -8.31
CA VAL A 71 10.30 5.38 -7.82
C VAL A 71 11.16 6.32 -8.65
N LEU A 72 12.42 5.95 -8.89
CA LEU A 72 13.36 6.77 -9.66
C LEU A 72 13.00 6.89 -11.14
N SER A 73 12.13 6.02 -11.67
CA SER A 73 11.63 6.14 -13.04
C SER A 73 10.77 7.38 -13.28
N GLY A 74 10.25 8.01 -12.21
CA GLY A 74 9.31 9.14 -12.32
C GLY A 74 7.94 8.77 -12.89
N ARG A 75 7.69 7.49 -13.21
CA ARG A 75 6.44 7.01 -13.78
C ARG A 75 5.39 6.73 -12.70
N LYS A 76 4.12 6.68 -13.10
CA LYS A 76 3.07 6.08 -12.27
C LYS A 76 3.25 4.57 -12.28
N VAL A 77 3.56 3.98 -11.13
CA VAL A 77 3.79 2.53 -10.99
C VAL A 77 2.75 1.91 -10.07
N VAL A 78 2.21 0.77 -10.49
CA VAL A 78 1.33 -0.07 -9.67
C VAL A 78 2.10 -1.29 -9.19
N VAL A 79 2.13 -1.50 -7.88
CA VAL A 79 2.72 -2.70 -7.27
C VAL A 79 1.59 -3.60 -6.79
N SER A 80 1.50 -4.80 -7.37
CA SER A 80 0.58 -5.84 -6.91
C SER A 80 1.33 -6.84 -6.02
N THR A 81 0.70 -7.25 -4.92
CA THR A 81 1.28 -8.22 -3.98
C THR A 81 0.20 -9.12 -3.40
N ASN A 82 0.61 -10.32 -2.96
CA ASN A 82 -0.32 -11.40 -2.62
C ASN A 82 -1.12 -11.15 -1.33
N THR A 83 -0.54 -10.48 -0.33
CA THR A 83 -1.19 -10.34 0.99
C THR A 83 -1.25 -8.89 1.45
N ARG A 84 -2.26 -8.60 2.29
CA ARG A 84 -2.44 -7.28 2.93
C ARG A 84 -1.27 -6.92 3.83
N ASN A 85 -0.69 -7.89 4.51
CA ASN A 85 0.48 -7.67 5.36
C ASN A 85 1.66 -7.16 4.54
N LEU A 86 1.87 -7.67 3.32
CA LEU A 86 2.91 -7.18 2.42
C LEU A 86 2.61 -5.75 1.95
N GLN A 87 1.34 -5.41 1.67
CA GLN A 87 0.96 -4.04 1.34
C GLN A 87 1.22 -3.07 2.50
N ASP A 88 0.81 -3.46 3.71
CA ASP A 88 1.00 -2.66 4.92
C ASP A 88 2.49 -2.52 5.26
N GLN A 89 3.30 -3.57 5.04
CA GLN A 89 4.75 -3.52 5.19
C GLN A 89 5.31 -2.42 4.28
N ILE A 90 5.05 -2.53 2.97
CA ILE A 90 5.50 -1.57 1.94
C ILE A 90 5.17 -0.14 2.35
N LEU A 91 3.93 0.12 2.80
CA LEU A 91 3.50 1.48 3.13
C LEU A 91 4.02 2.02 4.45
N LYS A 92 4.24 1.16 5.46
CA LYS A 92 4.66 1.59 6.79
C LYS A 92 6.17 1.61 6.97
N HIS A 93 6.91 0.85 6.16
CA HIS A 93 8.37 0.72 6.30
C HIS A 93 9.10 1.16 5.03
N GLU A 94 8.87 0.51 3.89
CA GLU A 94 9.67 0.74 2.68
C GLU A 94 9.41 2.11 2.05
N ILE A 95 8.15 2.53 1.91
CA ILE A 95 7.80 3.84 1.36
C ILE A 95 8.35 4.99 2.24
N PRO A 96 8.18 4.99 3.58
CA PRO A 96 8.81 5.99 4.45
C PRO A 96 10.33 6.01 4.35
N PHE A 97 10.97 4.83 4.24
CA PHE A 97 12.41 4.74 4.05
C PHE A 97 12.85 5.37 2.73
N ILE A 98 12.23 5.00 1.61
CA ILE A 98 12.55 5.54 0.28
C ILE A 98 12.31 7.05 0.27
N ARG A 99 11.20 7.51 0.85
CA ARG A 99 10.90 8.94 0.94
C ARG A 99 11.94 9.71 1.76
N LYS A 100 12.47 9.12 2.83
CA LYS A 100 13.44 9.79 3.70
C LYS A 100 14.83 9.88 3.06
N TYR A 101 15.27 8.84 2.36
CA TYR A 101 16.67 8.71 1.95
C TYR A 101 16.92 8.72 0.44
N ILE A 102 15.87 8.62 -0.38
CA ILE A 102 16.01 8.46 -1.85
C ILE A 102 15.17 9.50 -2.60
N GLU A 103 13.86 9.57 -2.38
CA GLU A 103 12.95 10.46 -3.13
C GLU A 103 11.93 11.15 -2.20
N PRO A 104 12.25 12.34 -1.66
CA PRO A 104 11.40 13.07 -0.72
C PRO A 104 9.99 13.41 -1.23
N GLN A 105 9.80 13.52 -2.55
CA GLN A 105 8.51 13.87 -3.15
C GLN A 105 7.65 12.64 -3.48
N LEU A 106 8.09 11.43 -3.10
CA LEU A 106 7.36 10.19 -3.35
C LEU A 106 5.94 10.24 -2.75
N ARG A 107 4.95 10.08 -3.64
CA ARG A 107 3.55 9.86 -3.29
C ARG A 107 3.18 8.41 -3.52
N ALA A 108 2.61 7.77 -2.50
CA ALA A 108 2.14 6.39 -2.58
C ALA A 108 0.79 6.25 -1.87
N LEU A 109 -0.06 5.35 -2.37
CA LEU A 109 -1.38 5.04 -1.81
C LEU A 109 -1.61 3.53 -1.83
N CYS A 110 -2.25 2.99 -0.79
CA CYS A 110 -2.75 1.62 -0.82
C CYS A 110 -4.12 1.57 -1.48
N VAL A 111 -4.32 0.63 -2.38
CA VAL A 111 -5.66 0.28 -2.85
C VAL A 111 -6.02 -1.10 -2.33
N LYS A 112 -7.12 -1.19 -1.61
CA LYS A 112 -7.68 -2.42 -1.02
C LYS A 112 -9.09 -2.64 -1.56
N GLY A 113 -9.61 -3.86 -1.47
CA GLY A 113 -11.01 -4.14 -1.82
C GLY A 113 -11.98 -3.32 -0.96
N ARG A 114 -13.15 -2.96 -1.52
CA ARG A 114 -14.12 -2.05 -0.89
C ARG A 114 -14.55 -2.47 0.52
N GLN A 115 -14.64 -3.78 0.80
CA GLN A 115 -14.99 -4.29 2.13
C GLN A 115 -13.99 -3.94 3.24
N ASN A 116 -12.84 -3.36 2.87
CA ASN A 116 -11.82 -2.90 3.81
C ASN A 116 -12.01 -1.46 4.24
N TYR A 117 -13.00 -0.76 3.69
CA TYR A 117 -13.33 0.60 4.08
C TYR A 117 -14.70 0.63 4.73
N LEU A 118 -14.85 1.47 5.75
CA LEU A 118 -16.15 1.76 6.35
C LEU A 118 -17.00 2.54 5.33
N CYS A 119 -18.30 2.24 5.27
CA CYS A 119 -19.27 2.99 4.49
C CYS A 119 -20.03 3.93 5.43
N LEU A 120 -19.86 5.25 5.24
CA LEU A 120 -20.48 6.27 6.07
C LEU A 120 -22.00 6.15 6.09
N TYR A 121 -22.62 5.94 4.92
CA TYR A 121 -24.06 5.71 4.81
C TYR A 121 -24.54 4.54 5.69
N ARG A 122 -23.87 3.39 5.59
CA ARG A 122 -24.22 2.21 6.42
C ARG A 122 -23.94 2.46 7.90
N TRP A 123 -22.92 3.24 8.23
CA TRP A 123 -22.64 3.65 9.59
C TRP A 123 -23.75 4.53 10.18
N HIS A 124 -24.22 5.52 9.42
CA HIS A 124 -25.34 6.37 9.81
C HIS A 124 -26.63 5.57 9.98
N GLN A 125 -26.94 4.65 9.06
CA GLN A 125 -28.07 3.74 9.22
C GLN A 125 -27.96 2.86 10.46
N TYR A 126 -26.77 2.31 10.73
CA TYR A 126 -26.53 1.48 11.90
C TYR A 126 -26.74 2.25 13.20
N ARG A 127 -26.28 3.51 13.25
CA ARG A 127 -26.50 4.40 14.40
C ARG A 127 -27.97 4.82 14.55
N ALA A 128 -28.66 5.11 13.45
CA ALA A 128 -30.06 5.53 13.46
C ALA A 128 -31.02 4.40 13.84
N ALA A 129 -30.70 3.15 13.49
CA ALA A 129 -31.54 2.00 13.81
C ALA A 129 -31.70 1.74 15.32
N GLY A 130 -30.75 2.23 16.14
CA GLY A 130 -30.75 2.05 17.60
C GLY A 130 -30.54 0.60 18.03
N GLN A 131 -29.69 0.36 19.03
CA GLN A 131 -29.77 -0.90 19.79
C GLN A 131 -30.70 -0.69 21.00
N PRO A 132 -31.40 -1.74 21.48
CA PRO A 132 -32.16 -1.64 22.72
C PRO A 132 -31.27 -1.08 23.83
N ALA A 133 -31.76 -0.03 24.52
CA ALA A 133 -31.02 0.81 25.46
C ALA A 133 -30.37 0.11 26.68
N LEU A 134 -30.48 -1.22 26.77
CA LEU A 134 -29.98 -2.03 27.87
C LEU A 134 -28.52 -2.48 27.71
N VAL A 135 -27.88 -2.25 26.56
CA VAL A 135 -26.47 -2.59 26.32
C VAL A 135 -25.74 -1.41 25.69
N ALA A 136 -24.74 -0.87 26.40
CA ALA A 136 -23.83 0.12 25.84
C ALA A 136 -23.01 -0.52 24.70
N ASP A 137 -23.15 -0.01 23.48
CA ASP A 137 -22.35 -0.46 22.35
C ASP A 137 -20.98 0.24 22.34
N GLN A 138 -20.11 -0.22 23.23
CA GLN A 138 -18.74 0.29 23.38
C GLN A 138 -17.94 0.21 22.06
N ALA A 139 -18.25 -0.77 21.19
CA ALA A 139 -17.59 -0.89 19.90
C ALA A 139 -18.03 0.22 18.95
N ALA A 140 -19.32 0.56 18.95
CA ALA A 140 -19.82 1.65 18.13
C ALA A 140 -19.23 3.00 18.55
N ASP A 141 -19.14 3.29 19.86
CA ASP A 141 -18.57 4.54 20.36
C ASP A 141 -17.09 4.69 20.01
N ARG A 142 -16.35 3.57 20.03
CA ARG A 142 -14.97 3.52 19.55
C ARG A 142 -14.85 3.80 18.06
N ILE A 143 -15.81 3.37 17.24
CA ILE A 143 -15.84 3.66 15.80
C ILE A 143 -16.09 5.15 15.56
N ASP A 144 -17.02 5.79 16.28
CA ASP A 144 -17.21 7.25 16.17
C ASP A 144 -15.96 8.03 16.56
N GLY A 145 -15.28 7.60 17.63
CA GLY A 145 -14.01 8.19 18.04
C GLY A 145 -12.90 8.02 16.99
N TRP A 146 -12.90 6.89 16.28
CA TRP A 146 -11.96 6.60 15.20
C TRP A 146 -12.27 7.36 13.90
N LEU A 147 -13.56 7.49 13.53
CA LEU A 147 -13.98 8.20 12.33
C LEU A 147 -13.59 9.68 12.33
N LYS A 148 -13.47 10.29 13.51
CA LYS A 148 -12.96 11.66 13.68
C LYS A 148 -11.46 11.82 13.38
N LYS A 149 -10.71 10.71 13.30
CA LYS A 149 -9.24 10.70 13.19
C LYS A 149 -8.73 10.09 11.89
N THR A 150 -9.49 9.19 11.29
CA THR A 150 -9.07 8.46 10.08
C THR A 150 -9.21 9.32 8.83
N THR A 151 -8.27 9.17 7.90
CA THR A 151 -8.36 9.79 6.56
C THR A 151 -9.12 8.90 5.58
N PHE A 152 -8.93 7.59 5.64
CA PHE A 152 -9.43 6.64 4.63
C PHE A 152 -10.51 5.69 5.16
N ALA A 153 -10.76 5.70 6.47
CA ALA A 153 -11.64 4.75 7.13
C ALA A 153 -11.27 3.29 6.84
N ASP A 154 -9.96 2.99 6.81
CA ASP A 154 -9.42 1.66 6.54
C ASP A 154 -9.54 0.74 7.77
N ARG A 155 -10.11 -0.44 7.56
CA ARG A 155 -10.19 -1.53 8.53
C ARG A 155 -8.87 -1.84 9.23
N ALA A 156 -7.74 -1.71 8.52
CA ALA A 156 -6.41 -2.00 9.05
C ALA A 156 -6.01 -1.08 10.22
N GLU A 157 -6.67 0.07 10.38
CA GLU A 157 -6.45 1.00 11.50
C GLU A 157 -7.12 0.52 12.79
N LEU A 158 -8.13 -0.35 12.70
CA LEU A 158 -8.89 -0.88 13.83
C LEU A 158 -8.25 -2.15 14.42
N THR A 159 -7.14 -1.97 15.13
CA THR A 159 -6.40 -3.09 15.77
C THR A 159 -7.18 -3.81 16.88
N TRP A 160 -8.11 -3.10 17.53
CA TRP A 160 -8.93 -3.63 18.62
C TRP A 160 -10.16 -4.43 18.14
N LEU A 161 -10.55 -4.27 16.87
CA LEU A 161 -11.72 -4.96 16.32
C LEU A 161 -11.27 -6.31 15.76
N PRO A 162 -11.93 -7.44 16.10
CA PRO A 162 -11.59 -8.74 15.51
C PRO A 162 -11.88 -8.80 14.00
N GLY A 163 -11.08 -9.55 13.25
CA GLY A 163 -11.24 -9.70 11.79
C GLY A 163 -12.61 -10.25 11.38
N ALA A 164 -13.14 -11.20 12.16
CA ALA A 164 -14.45 -11.81 11.94
C ALA A 164 -15.62 -11.04 12.57
N SER A 165 -15.42 -9.78 12.98
CA SER A 165 -16.43 -9.00 13.68
C SER A 165 -17.73 -8.87 12.87
N PRO A 166 -18.89 -9.30 13.41
CA PRO A 166 -20.19 -9.09 12.78
C PRO A 166 -20.52 -7.62 12.56
N LEU A 167 -20.03 -6.75 13.45
CA LEU A 167 -20.19 -5.30 13.33
C LEU A 167 -19.56 -4.79 12.03
N TRP A 168 -18.34 -5.22 11.70
CA TRP A 168 -17.66 -4.76 10.49
C TRP A 168 -18.45 -5.11 9.22
N ARG A 169 -19.02 -6.31 9.15
CA ARG A 169 -19.86 -6.75 8.00
C ARG A 169 -21.10 -5.87 7.82
N LYS A 170 -21.64 -5.29 8.90
CA LYS A 170 -22.80 -4.40 8.87
C LYS A 170 -22.47 -2.99 8.40
N ILE A 171 -21.21 -2.55 8.50
CA ILE A 171 -20.83 -1.13 8.31
C ILE A 171 -19.81 -0.93 7.18
N CYS A 172 -19.17 -1.97 6.67
CA CYS A 172 -18.19 -1.84 5.58
C CYS A 172 -18.84 -1.60 4.21
N CYS A 173 -18.07 -1.16 3.22
CA CYS A 173 -18.59 -1.03 1.86
C CYS A 173 -18.75 -2.40 1.19
N LEU A 174 -20.00 -2.77 0.86
CA LEU A 174 -20.33 -4.00 0.15
C LEU A 174 -20.99 -3.65 -1.20
N PRO A 175 -20.60 -4.28 -2.32
CA PRO A 175 -21.09 -3.91 -3.65
C PRO A 175 -22.61 -3.94 -3.77
N HIS A 176 -23.27 -4.95 -3.20
CA HIS A 176 -24.73 -5.15 -3.29
C HIS A 176 -25.55 -4.17 -2.43
N PHE A 177 -24.94 -3.47 -1.48
CA PHE A 177 -25.60 -2.44 -0.66
C PHE A 177 -25.19 -1.02 -1.07
N CYS A 178 -24.36 -0.87 -2.10
CA CYS A 178 -23.86 0.42 -2.53
C CYS A 178 -24.89 1.13 -3.41
N LEU A 179 -25.28 2.35 -3.02
CA LEU A 179 -26.21 3.20 -3.79
C LEU A 179 -25.56 3.86 -5.02
N GLY A 180 -24.25 3.73 -5.18
CA GLY A 180 -23.55 4.29 -6.34
C GLY A 180 -23.63 5.82 -6.35
N GLY A 181 -24.03 6.40 -7.48
CA GLY A 181 -24.17 7.85 -7.65
C GLY A 181 -25.26 8.48 -6.78
N ASP A 182 -26.26 7.70 -6.36
CA ASP A 182 -27.35 8.18 -5.50
C ASP A 182 -26.99 8.16 -4.00
N CYS A 183 -25.74 7.83 -3.66
CA CYS A 183 -25.29 7.75 -2.29
C CYS A 183 -25.12 9.16 -1.69
N PRO A 184 -25.85 9.52 -0.60
CA PRO A 184 -25.72 10.84 0.02
C PRO A 184 -24.32 11.06 0.64
N ASP A 185 -23.64 9.98 1.02
CA ASP A 185 -22.26 9.97 1.51
C ASP A 185 -21.24 9.49 0.45
N GLY A 186 -21.59 9.60 -0.84
CA GLY A 186 -20.72 9.24 -1.94
C GLY A 186 -19.48 10.14 -2.02
N ALA A 187 -18.39 9.64 -2.61
CA ALA A 187 -17.27 10.51 -2.98
C ALA A 187 -17.73 11.43 -4.11
N ALA A 188 -17.65 12.75 -3.88
CA ALA A 188 -17.89 13.77 -4.90
C ALA A 188 -16.82 13.74 -6.00
#